data_AF-A0A3D0G8A1-F1
#
_entry.id   AF-A0A3D0G8A1-F1
#
_cell.length_a   1.000
_cell.length_b   1.000
_cell.length_c   1.000
_cell.angle_alpha   90.00
_cell.angle_beta   90.00
_cell.angle_gamma   90.00
#
_symmetry.space_group_name_H-M   'P 1'
#
loop_
_entity.id
_entity.type
_entity.pdbx_description
1 polymer ?
#
loop_
_entity_poly.entity_id
_entity_poly.type
_entity_poly.pdbx_seq_one_letter_code
_entity_poly.pdbx_strand_id
1 'polypeptide(L)' 'MTRPPLRYERDPAAIYAESFATVEKEARLDRFTPGMAQLATRVIHACGMVEVADRLASSERAFEAGQA' A
#
# COMPACT_ATOMS: atom_id res chain seq x y z
N MET A 1 27.96 -25.79 12.66
CA MET A 1 26.56 -25.73 13.13
C MET A 1 25.73 -25.08 12.03
N THR A 2 24.73 -25.77 11.49
CA THR A 2 23.82 -25.23 10.46
C THR A 2 22.60 -24.59 11.12
N ARG A 3 22.23 -23.38 10.69
CA ARG A 3 21.04 -22.68 11.19
C ARG A 3 19.78 -23.44 10.74
N PRO A 4 18.79 -23.67 11.62
CA PRO A 4 17.52 -24.28 11.23
C PRO A 4 16.79 -23.43 10.18
N PRO A 5 15.95 -24.05 9.32
CA PRO A 5 15.24 -23.33 8.28
C PRO A 5 14.21 -22.35 8.88
N LEU A 6 14.17 -21.13 8.34
CA LEU A 6 13.16 -20.13 8.70
C LEU A 6 11.84 -20.44 7.99
N ARG A 7 10.74 -20.37 8.74
CA ARG A 7 9.37 -20.43 8.23
C ARG A 7 8.85 -19.01 7.99
N TYR A 8 8.62 -18.66 6.74
CA TYR A 8 8.06 -17.38 6.31
C TYR A 8 7.30 -17.58 5.00
N GLU A 9 6.38 -16.68 4.70
CA GLU A 9 5.64 -16.69 3.43
C GLU A 9 6.60 -16.42 2.26
N ARG A 10 6.45 -17.19 1.17
CA ARG A 10 7.29 -17.11 -0.03
C ARG A 10 6.48 -16.94 -1.30
N ASP A 11 5.16 -17.07 -1.24
CA ASP A 11 4.27 -16.75 -2.36
C ASP A 11 4.15 -15.22 -2.49
N PRO A 12 4.65 -14.63 -3.59
CA PRO A 12 4.54 -13.19 -3.81
C PRO A 12 3.09 -12.70 -3.82
N ALA A 13 2.15 -13.50 -4.35
CA ALA A 13 0.75 -13.11 -4.40
C ALA A 13 0.12 -13.02 -3.00
N ALA A 14 0.43 -14.00 -2.14
CA ALA A 14 0.01 -13.99 -0.75
C ALA A 14 0.60 -12.80 0.01
N ILE A 15 1.89 -12.50 -0.19
CA ILE A 15 2.57 -11.35 0.43
C ILE A 15 1.93 -10.03 0.01
N TYR A 16 1.62 -9.86 -1.29
CA TYR A 16 0.94 -8.67 -1.79
C TYR A 16 -0.46 -8.51 -1.17
N ALA A 17 -1.23 -9.60 -1.14
CA ALA A 17 -2.57 -9.59 -0.57
C ALA A 17 -2.54 -9.21 0.92
N GLU A 18 -1.64 -9.82 1.70
CA GLU A 18 -1.50 -9.52 3.13
C GLU A 18 -1.00 -8.08 3.35
N SER A 19 -0.03 -7.62 2.57
CA SER A 19 0.46 -6.24 2.65
C SER A 19 -0.65 -5.22 2.38
N PHE A 20 -1.44 -5.40 1.33
CA PHE A 20 -2.51 -4.46 0.99
C PHE A 20 -3.64 -4.50 2.02
N ALA A 21 -3.99 -5.68 2.53
CA ALA A 21 -4.97 -5.81 3.61
C ALA A 21 -4.51 -5.12 4.90
N THR A 22 -3.21 -5.12 5.19
CA THR A 22 -2.63 -4.37 6.32
C THR A 22 -2.73 -2.86 6.08
N VAL A 23 -2.37 -2.38 4.89
CA VAL A 23 -2.49 -0.95 4.56
C VAL A 23 -3.94 -0.46 4.65
N GLU A 24 -4.90 -1.22 4.14
CA GLU A 24 -6.32 -0.87 4.22
C GLU A 24 -6.83 -0.75 5.66
N LYS A 25 -6.30 -1.55 6.59
CA LYS A 25 -6.68 -1.51 8.01
C LYS A 25 -6.03 -0.37 8.78
N GLU A 26 -4.82 0.03 8.40
CA GLU A 26 -3.98 0.92 9.21
C GLU A 26 -3.89 2.36 8.67
N ALA A 27 -4.00 2.55 7.36
CA ALA A 27 -3.86 3.86 6.74
C ALA A 27 -5.20 4.63 6.73
N ARG A 28 -5.12 5.96 6.90
CA ARG A 28 -6.27 6.87 6.82
C ARG A 28 -6.64 7.19 5.37
N LEU A 29 -7.19 6.18 4.69
CA LEU A 29 -7.52 6.26 3.25
C LEU A 29 -8.87 6.93 2.96
N ASP A 30 -9.70 7.14 3.98
CA ASP A 30 -11.05 7.71 3.92
C ASP A 30 -11.11 9.14 3.34
N ARG A 31 -9.99 9.87 3.40
CA ARG A 31 -9.86 11.21 2.81
C ARG A 31 -9.67 11.21 1.28
N PHE A 32 -9.48 10.05 0.65
CA PHE A 32 -9.20 9.94 -0.77
C PHE A 32 -10.42 9.47 -1.57
N THR A 33 -10.50 9.89 -2.84
CA THR A 33 -11.40 9.22 -3.80
C THR A 33 -10.95 7.77 -4.02
N PRO A 34 -11.83 6.86 -4.47
CA PRO A 34 -11.47 5.44 -4.63
C PRO A 34 -10.20 5.20 -5.46
N GLY A 35 -10.02 5.96 -6.54
CA GLY A 35 -8.81 5.91 -7.37
C GLY A 35 -7.56 6.37 -6.61
N MET A 36 -7.65 7.53 -5.95
CA MET A 36 -6.54 8.04 -5.13
C MET A 36 -6.20 7.11 -3.96
N ALA A 37 -7.18 6.43 -3.36
CA ALA A 37 -6.95 5.44 -2.32
C ALA A 37 -6.13 4.24 -2.85
N GLN A 38 -6.45 3.73 -4.05
CA GLN A 38 -5.66 2.67 -4.69
C GLN A 38 -4.21 3.09 -4.97
N LEU A 39 -4.01 4.34 -5.41
CA LEU A 39 -2.67 4.90 -5.62
C LEU A 39 -1.92 5.06 -4.30
N ALA A 40 -2.56 5.63 -3.28
CA ALA A 40 -1.98 5.80 -1.95
C ALA A 40 -1.54 4.47 -1.34
N THR A 41 -2.35 3.41 -1.46
CA THR A 41 -1.99 2.06 -1.03
C THR A 41 -0.70 1.57 -1.68
N ARG A 42 -0.51 1.83 -2.98
CA ARG A 42 0.72 1.44 -3.68
C ARG A 42 1.93 2.25 -3.25
N VAL A 43 1.76 3.55 -2.98
CA VAL A 43 2.84 4.39 -2.42
C VAL A 43 3.27 3.87 -1.05
N ILE A 44 2.30 3.57 -0.17
CA ILE A 44 2.57 3.03 1.16
C ILE A 44 3.25 1.67 1.07
N HIS A 45 2.77 0.78 0.20
CA HIS A 45 3.41 -0.52 -0.02
C HIS A 45 4.87 -0.40 -0.45
N ALA A 46 5.18 0.56 -1.32
CA ALA A 46 6.54 0.78 -1.80
C ALA A 46 7.50 1.31 -0.71
N CYS A 47 7.00 2.10 0.25
CA CYS A 47 7.85 2.75 1.26
C CYS A 47 7.72 2.17 2.68
N GLY A 48 6.70 1.36 2.96
CA GLY A 48 6.45 0.76 4.26
C GLY A 48 5.94 1.73 5.35
N MET A 49 5.40 2.89 4.97
CA MET A 49 4.98 3.95 5.91
C MET A 49 3.51 4.34 5.71
N VAL A 50 2.62 3.87 6.59
CA VAL A 50 1.16 4.12 6.49
C VAL A 50 0.80 5.59 6.71
N GLU A 51 1.59 6.32 7.50
CA GLU A 51 1.40 7.74 7.82
C GLU A 51 1.66 8.67 6.63
N VAL A 52 2.24 8.17 5.53
CA VAL A 52 2.40 8.95 4.29
C VAL A 52 1.03 9.37 3.74
N ALA A 53 -0.04 8.60 3.99
CA ALA A 53 -1.41 8.97 3.64
C ALA A 53 -1.80 10.37 4.17
N ASP A 54 -1.32 10.76 5.36
CA ASP A 54 -1.64 12.07 5.94
C ASP A 54 -0.96 13.23 5.19
N ARG A 55 0.17 12.94 4.53
CA ARG A 55 1.04 13.93 3.87
C ARG A 55 0.86 14.00 2.36
N LEU A 56 0.14 13.05 1.76
CA LEU A 56 -0.14 13.08 0.33
C LEU A 56 -1.07 14.24 -0.02
N ALA A 57 -0.66 14.99 -1.05
CA ALA A 57 -1.44 16.04 -1.67
C ALA A 57 -1.39 15.85 -3.19
N SER A 58 -2.50 16.12 -3.86
CA SER A 58 -2.64 16.00 -5.31
C SER A 58 -3.49 17.14 -5.84
N SER A 59 -3.26 17.54 -7.08
CA SER A 59 -4.20 18.42 -7.78
C SER A 59 -5.54 17.72 -7.97
N GLU A 60 -6.59 18.50 -8.22
CA GLU A 60 -7.86 17.94 -8.64
C GLU A 60 -7.69 17.05 -9.87
N ARG A 61 -8.41 15.93 -9.89
CA ARG A 61 -8.44 14.97 -11.00
C ARG A 61 -7.09 14.35 -11.38
N ALA A 62 -6.08 14.42 -10.52
CA ALA A 62 -4.74 13.90 -10.81
C ALA A 62 -4.75 12.40 -11.13
N PHE A 63 -5.58 11.63 -10.39
CA PHE A 63 -5.70 10.20 -10.63
C PHE A 63 -6.33 9.91 -12.00
N GLU A 64 -7.47 10.52 -12.30
CA GLU A 64 -8.20 10.29 -13.55
C GLU A 64 -7.40 10.72 -14.77
N ALA A 65 -6.60 11.79 -14.66
CA ALA A 65 -5.72 12.24 -15.74
C ALA A 65 -4.50 11.30 -15.95
N GLY A 66 -4.05 10.61 -14.90
CA GLY A 66 -2.87 9.75 -14.92
C GLY A 66 -3.18 8.25 -15.05
N GLN A 67 -4.42 7.83 -14.89
CA GLN A 67 -4.89 6.46 -15.04
C GLN A 67 -5.03 6.12 -16.53
N ALA A 68 -3.90 6.01 -17.23
CA ALA A 68 -3.82 5.47 -18.58
C ALA A 68 -3.78 3.94 -18.58
#